data_AF-A0A9D0VFQ9-F1
#
_entry.id   AF-A0A9D0VFQ9-F1
#
_cell.length_a   1.000
_cell.length_b   1.000
_cell.length_c   1.000
_cell.angle_alpha   90.00
_cell.angle_beta   90.00
_cell.angle_gamma   90.00
#
_symmetry.space_group_name_H-M   'P 1'
#
loop_
_entity.id
_entity.type
_entity.pdbx_description
1 polymer ?
#
loop_
_entity_poly.entity_id
_entity_poly.type
_entity_poly.pdbx_seq_one_letter_code
_entity_poly.pdbx_strand_id
1 'polypeptide(L)'
;MIDAAASDAILALVALVAGLRLLQRGGGAGTAGVGLILVGIAATFGTIRFGGVQSLAQAHDGVSRLASLVGIPLVGSGYLSVAFFPQHAVAVRPYVFVSLLVAAVALIGVPLYGTVIGGAAMIGAAVAAIVGLRRPPSAAAEGLAGAVGVLLCGLVVSGEGSWGPLSRTAWLHLGLSASCALLATGLLRGAPSEG
;
A
#
# COMPACT_ATOMS: atom_id res chain seq x y z
N MET A 1 22.01 5.46 -6.85
CA MET A 1 21.08 4.58 -7.60
C MET A 1 21.08 3.16 -7.05
N ILE A 2 22.23 2.58 -6.68
CA ILE A 2 22.29 1.26 -6.01
C ILE A 2 21.45 1.24 -4.72
N ASP A 3 21.47 2.34 -3.96
CA ASP A 3 20.65 2.54 -2.77
C ASP A 3 19.13 2.54 -3.07
N ALA A 4 18.71 3.15 -4.19
CA ALA A 4 17.32 3.13 -4.64
C ALA A 4 16.88 1.71 -5.04
N ALA A 5 17.74 0.97 -5.76
CA ALA A 5 17.47 -0.41 -6.13
C ALA A 5 17.36 -1.33 -4.89
N ALA A 6 18.28 -1.19 -3.93
CA ALA A 6 18.28 -1.99 -2.72
C ALA A 6 17.06 -1.70 -1.83
N SER A 7 16.71 -0.42 -1.67
CA SER A 7 15.52 -0.03 -0.90
C SER A 7 14.21 -0.45 -1.59
N ASP A 8 14.15 -0.46 -2.92
CA ASP A 8 13.03 -1.04 -3.66
C ASP A 8 12.95 -2.56 -3.48
N ALA A 9 14.09 -3.26 -3.45
CA ALA A 9 14.10 -4.70 -3.21
C ALA A 9 13.53 -5.04 -1.83
N ILE A 10 13.87 -4.22 -0.83
CA ILE A 10 13.32 -4.32 0.53
C ILE A 10 11.80 -4.07 0.51
N LEU A 11 11.36 -2.99 -0.14
CA LEU A 11 9.93 -2.67 -0.27
C LEU A 11 9.17 -3.80 -0.99
N ALA A 12 9.71 -4.33 -2.07
CA ALA A 12 9.14 -5.44 -2.83
C ALA A 12 8.97 -6.67 -1.94
N LEU A 13 10.04 -7.09 -1.26
CA LEU A 13 10.00 -8.24 -0.36
C LEU A 13 8.96 -8.06 0.75
N VAL A 14 8.99 -6.92 1.44
CA VAL A 14 8.08 -6.65 2.56
C VAL A 14 6.63 -6.60 2.09
N ALA A 15 6.34 -5.87 1.01
CA ALA A 15 4.98 -5.72 0.50
C ALA A 15 4.43 -7.04 -0.07
N LEU A 16 5.25 -7.83 -0.78
CA LEU A 16 4.83 -9.14 -1.28
C LEU A 16 4.56 -10.13 -0.15
N VAL A 17 5.48 -10.27 0.82
CA VAL A 17 5.28 -11.17 1.97
C VAL A 17 4.07 -10.74 2.79
N ALA A 18 3.94 -9.46 3.09
CA ALA A 18 2.79 -8.91 3.79
C ALA A 18 1.48 -9.17 3.03
N GLY A 19 1.47 -8.89 1.73
CA GLY A 19 0.31 -9.07 0.87
C GLY A 19 -0.13 -10.53 0.76
N LEU A 20 0.80 -11.46 0.62
CA LEU A 20 0.51 -12.90 0.59
C LEU A 20 -0.07 -13.40 1.92
N ARG A 21 0.47 -12.95 3.06
CA ARG A 21 -0.07 -13.31 4.38
C ARG A 21 -1.49 -12.79 4.59
N LEU A 22 -1.77 -11.58 4.11
CA LEU A 22 -3.11 -11.01 4.16
C LEU A 22 -4.08 -11.69 3.18
N LEU A 23 -3.63 -12.10 2.00
CA LEU A 23 -4.43 -12.91 1.09
C LEU A 23 -4.84 -14.24 1.71
N GLN A 24 -3.90 -14.93 2.36
CA GLN A 24 -4.17 -16.18 3.08
C GLN A 24 -5.15 -15.98 4.25
N ARG A 25 -5.22 -14.77 4.82
CA ARG A 25 -6.17 -14.41 5.88
C ARG A 25 -7.62 -14.34 5.39
N GLY A 26 -7.85 -14.00 4.12
CA GLY A 26 -9.19 -13.84 3.57
C GLY A 26 -9.90 -12.55 4.00
N GLY A 27 -11.20 -12.46 3.74
CA GLY A 27 -12.03 -11.31 4.09
C GLY A 27 -11.50 -9.95 3.62
N GLY A 28 -11.68 -8.93 4.46
CA GLY A 28 -11.19 -7.57 4.20
C GLY A 28 -9.67 -7.47 4.24
N ALA A 29 -9.00 -8.33 5.03
CA ALA A 29 -7.56 -8.44 5.03
C ALA A 29 -7.04 -8.85 3.64
N GLY A 30 -7.70 -9.80 2.98
CA GLY A 30 -7.38 -10.21 1.62
C GLY A 30 -7.46 -9.07 0.61
N THR A 31 -8.43 -8.15 0.74
CA THR A 31 -8.51 -6.95 -0.11
C THR A 31 -7.27 -6.06 0.06
N ALA A 32 -6.85 -5.83 1.30
CA ALA A 32 -5.60 -5.11 1.55
C ALA A 32 -4.37 -5.88 1.05
N GLY A 33 -4.40 -7.22 1.13
CA GLY A 33 -3.37 -8.10 0.59
C GLY A 33 -3.13 -7.92 -0.91
N VAL A 34 -4.22 -7.84 -1.71
CA VAL A 34 -4.12 -7.51 -3.14
C VAL A 34 -3.45 -6.15 -3.35
N GLY A 35 -3.83 -5.15 -2.55
CA GLY A 35 -3.24 -3.82 -2.62
C GLY A 35 -1.74 -3.82 -2.38
N LEU A 36 -1.27 -4.52 -1.33
CA LEU A 36 0.16 -4.65 -1.04
C LEU A 36 0.92 -5.46 -2.08
N ILE A 37 0.29 -6.45 -2.72
CA ILE A 37 0.92 -7.18 -3.83
C ILE A 37 1.17 -6.24 -5.01
N LEU A 38 0.23 -5.36 -5.35
CA LEU A 38 0.46 -4.36 -6.41
C LEU A 38 1.62 -3.42 -6.08
N VAL A 39 1.75 -2.99 -4.83
CA VAL A 39 2.91 -2.21 -4.36
C VAL A 39 4.21 -3.01 -4.50
N GLY A 40 4.20 -4.29 -4.11
CA GLY A 40 5.35 -5.17 -4.22
C GLY A 40 5.80 -5.43 -5.66
N ILE A 41 4.85 -5.61 -6.58
CA ILE A 41 5.13 -5.74 -8.01
C ILE A 41 5.73 -4.43 -8.53
N ALA A 42 5.17 -3.26 -8.19
CA ALA A 42 5.74 -1.96 -8.58
C ALA A 42 7.20 -1.83 -8.13
N ALA A 43 7.48 -2.12 -6.86
CA ALA A 43 8.84 -2.07 -6.29
C ALA A 43 9.79 -3.12 -6.90
N THR A 44 9.27 -4.26 -7.37
CA THR A 44 10.08 -5.25 -8.11
C THR A 44 10.54 -4.68 -9.45
N PHE A 45 9.65 -3.99 -10.18
CA PHE A 45 10.04 -3.27 -11.40
C PHE A 45 11.02 -2.13 -11.10
N GLY A 46 10.82 -1.41 -9.99
CA GLY A 46 11.73 -0.37 -9.51
C GLY A 46 13.13 -0.91 -9.21
N THR A 47 13.22 -2.05 -8.52
CA THR A 47 14.48 -2.75 -8.22
C THR A 47 15.27 -3.03 -9.49
N ILE A 48 14.61 -3.61 -10.51
CA ILE A 48 15.24 -3.99 -11.79
C ILE A 48 15.68 -2.75 -12.57
N ARG A 49 14.82 -1.72 -12.62
CA ARG A 49 15.10 -0.45 -13.29
C ARG A 49 16.30 0.26 -12.65
N PHE A 50 16.28 0.47 -11.34
CA PHE A 50 17.36 1.15 -10.63
C PHE A 50 18.64 0.30 -10.55
N GLY A 51 18.52 -1.03 -10.69
CA GLY A 51 19.62 -1.96 -10.84
C GLY A 51 20.33 -1.90 -12.21
N GLY A 52 19.80 -1.16 -13.18
CA GLY A 52 20.49 -0.85 -14.44
C GLY A 52 19.66 -1.07 -15.70
N VAL A 53 18.48 -1.70 -15.62
CA VAL A 53 17.67 -2.02 -16.81
C VAL A 53 16.69 -0.89 -17.13
N GLN A 54 17.20 0.17 -17.75
CA GLN A 54 16.41 1.39 -18.02
C GLN A 54 15.24 1.18 -18.99
N SER A 55 15.25 0.13 -19.82
CA SER A 55 14.13 -0.19 -20.72
C SER A 55 12.82 -0.51 -19.97
N LEU A 56 12.89 -0.86 -18.68
CA LEU A 56 11.71 -1.05 -17.83
C LEU A 56 11.12 0.25 -17.29
N ALA A 57 11.66 1.44 -17.62
CA ALA A 57 11.18 2.70 -17.06
C ALA A 57 9.67 2.92 -17.24
N GLN A 58 9.15 2.75 -18.45
CA GLN A 58 7.71 2.91 -18.75
C GLN A 58 6.85 1.87 -18.03
N ALA A 59 7.32 0.62 -17.98
CA ALA A 59 6.61 -0.45 -17.28
C ALA A 59 6.57 -0.19 -15.77
N HIS A 60 7.70 0.21 -15.17
CA HIS A 60 7.78 0.64 -13.78
C HIS A 60 6.80 1.78 -13.50
N ASP A 61 6.80 2.84 -14.32
CA ASP A 61 5.91 3.99 -14.12
C ASP A 61 4.43 3.60 -14.22
N GLY A 62 4.08 2.72 -15.17
CA GLY A 62 2.72 2.19 -15.32
C GLY A 62 2.26 1.37 -14.12
N VAL A 63 3.09 0.43 -13.66
CA VAL A 63 2.76 -0.42 -12.50
C VAL A 63 2.76 0.39 -11.20
N SER A 64 3.67 1.36 -11.04
CA SER A 64 3.69 2.27 -9.88
C SER A 64 2.44 3.16 -9.83
N ARG A 65 1.93 3.60 -11.00
CA ARG A 65 0.62 4.28 -11.07
C ARG A 65 -0.52 3.34 -10.69
N LEU A 66 -0.50 2.09 -11.14
CA LEU A 66 -1.52 1.12 -10.74
C LEU A 66 -1.48 0.87 -9.21
N ALA A 67 -0.30 0.74 -8.64
CA ALA A 67 -0.12 0.59 -7.19
C ALA A 67 -0.64 1.81 -6.42
N SER A 68 -0.41 3.03 -6.90
CA SER A 68 -0.89 4.24 -6.22
C SER A 68 -2.38 4.50 -6.39
N LEU A 69 -2.93 4.28 -7.59
CA LEU A 69 -4.34 4.55 -7.91
C LEU A 69 -5.30 3.44 -7.49
N VAL A 70 -4.81 2.21 -7.40
CA VAL A 70 -5.64 1.03 -7.08
C VAL A 70 -5.09 0.31 -5.85
N GLY A 71 -3.79 0.05 -5.79
CA GLY A 71 -3.17 -0.68 -4.69
C GLY A 71 -3.37 -0.03 -3.31
N ILE A 72 -2.96 1.22 -3.14
CA ILE A 72 -3.12 1.96 -1.87
C ILE A 72 -4.60 2.12 -1.50
N PRO A 73 -5.52 2.48 -2.42
CA PRO A 73 -6.95 2.48 -2.13
C PRO A 73 -7.54 1.13 -1.72
N LEU A 74 -7.05 0.01 -2.27
CA LEU A 74 -7.44 -1.33 -1.83
C LEU A 74 -6.99 -1.63 -0.40
N VAL A 75 -5.81 -1.16 0.01
CA VAL A 75 -5.35 -1.30 1.40
C VAL A 75 -6.31 -0.58 2.35
N GLY A 76 -6.67 0.67 2.05
CA GLY A 76 -7.64 1.42 2.85
C GLY A 76 -9.03 0.78 2.86
N SER A 77 -9.49 0.31 1.70
CA SER A 77 -10.77 -0.40 1.57
C SER A 77 -10.79 -1.71 2.35
N GLY A 78 -9.67 -2.44 2.42
CA GLY A 78 -9.54 -3.65 3.22
C GLY A 78 -9.69 -3.36 4.72
N TYR A 79 -9.04 -2.30 5.20
CA TYR A 79 -9.22 -1.81 6.58
C TYR A 79 -10.68 -1.46 6.89
N LEU A 80 -11.32 -0.68 6.01
CA LEU A 80 -12.73 -0.31 6.15
C LEU A 80 -13.64 -1.54 6.15
N SER A 81 -13.34 -2.53 5.30
CA SER A 81 -14.11 -3.77 5.21
C SER A 81 -14.02 -4.58 6.51
N VAL A 82 -12.82 -4.73 7.07
CA VAL A 82 -12.63 -5.42 8.36
C VAL A 82 -13.36 -4.69 9.49
N ALA A 83 -13.30 -3.37 9.53
CA ALA A 83 -13.87 -2.58 10.63
C ALA A 83 -15.40 -2.47 10.58
N PHE A 84 -15.99 -2.35 9.38
CA PHE A 84 -17.39 -1.95 9.23
C PHE A 84 -18.26 -2.95 8.46
N PHE A 85 -17.67 -3.81 7.62
CA PHE A 85 -18.42 -4.71 6.74
C PHE A 85 -17.83 -6.15 6.69
N PRO A 86 -17.45 -6.77 7.82
CA PRO A 86 -16.69 -8.02 7.82
C PRO A 86 -17.41 -9.13 7.04
N GLN A 87 -18.70 -9.33 7.31
CA GLN A 87 -19.53 -10.37 6.68
C GLN A 87 -19.70 -10.27 5.16
N HIS A 88 -19.35 -9.13 4.54
CA HIS A 88 -19.48 -8.92 3.09
C HIS A 88 -18.13 -8.72 2.40
N ALA A 89 -17.02 -8.77 3.14
CA ALA A 89 -15.74 -8.29 2.65
C ALA A 89 -15.23 -9.06 1.42
N VAL A 90 -15.46 -10.38 1.36
CA VAL A 90 -15.09 -11.21 0.20
C VAL A 90 -15.93 -10.85 -1.03
N ALA A 91 -17.25 -10.69 -0.85
CA ALA A 91 -18.18 -10.37 -1.92
C ALA A 91 -17.97 -8.96 -2.48
N VAL A 92 -17.62 -7.99 -1.63
CA VAL A 92 -17.44 -6.58 -2.00
C VAL A 92 -16.10 -6.33 -2.70
N ARG A 93 -15.06 -7.14 -2.42
CA ARG A 93 -13.72 -7.01 -3.00
C ARG A 93 -13.68 -6.84 -4.54
N PRO A 94 -14.31 -7.72 -5.37
CA PRO A 94 -14.27 -7.54 -6.82
C PRO A 94 -14.92 -6.23 -7.26
N TYR A 95 -16.03 -5.81 -6.63
CA TYR A 95 -16.69 -4.56 -6.98
C TYR A 95 -15.81 -3.34 -6.65
N VAL A 96 -15.14 -3.34 -5.49
CA VAL A 96 -14.19 -2.29 -5.12
C VAL A 96 -13.01 -2.27 -6.09
N PHE A 97 -12.42 -3.43 -6.38
CA PHE A 97 -11.30 -3.55 -7.31
C PHE A 97 -11.66 -3.02 -8.70
N VAL A 98 -12.77 -3.49 -9.28
CA VAL A 98 -13.22 -3.08 -10.61
C VAL A 98 -13.56 -1.59 -10.64
N SER A 99 -14.23 -1.07 -9.60
CA SER A 99 -14.57 0.35 -9.53
C SER A 99 -13.33 1.23 -9.46
N LEU A 100 -12.35 0.85 -8.65
CA LEU A 100 -11.07 1.56 -8.56
C LEU A 100 -10.29 1.48 -9.88
N LEU A 101 -10.31 0.32 -10.56
CA LEU A 101 -9.64 0.16 -11.85
C LEU A 101 -10.29 1.04 -12.93
N VAL A 102 -11.63 1.04 -13.01
CA VAL A 102 -12.38 1.91 -13.95
C VAL A 102 -12.11 3.38 -13.65
N ALA A 103 -12.16 3.78 -12.38
CA ALA A 103 -11.87 5.15 -11.97
C ALA A 103 -10.41 5.54 -12.27
N ALA A 104 -9.45 4.64 -12.03
CA ALA A 104 -8.05 4.85 -12.35
C ALA A 104 -7.84 5.07 -13.84
N VAL A 105 -8.47 4.27 -14.72
CA VAL A 105 -8.40 4.46 -16.17
C VAL A 105 -9.06 5.77 -16.60
N ALA A 106 -10.25 6.07 -16.08
CA ALA A 106 -11.02 7.26 -16.45
C ALA A 106 -10.36 8.58 -15.98
N LEU A 107 -9.67 8.55 -14.84
CA LEU A 107 -9.15 9.75 -14.17
C LEU A 107 -7.62 9.81 -14.15
N ILE A 108 -6.91 8.95 -14.90
CA ILE A 108 -5.44 8.90 -14.93
C ILE A 108 -4.79 10.24 -15.35
N GLY A 109 -5.50 11.05 -16.14
CA GLY A 109 -5.06 12.36 -16.59
C GLY A 109 -5.42 13.52 -15.66
N VAL A 110 -6.20 13.26 -14.60
CA VAL A 110 -6.65 14.31 -13.67
C VAL A 110 -5.54 14.58 -12.65
N PRO A 111 -4.96 15.79 -12.63
CA PRO A 111 -4.00 16.17 -11.60
C PRO A 111 -4.62 16.00 -10.22
N LEU A 112 -3.85 15.51 -9.25
CA LEU A 112 -4.26 15.24 -7.86
C LEU A 112 -5.17 14.03 -7.62
N TYR A 113 -5.77 13.39 -8.64
CA TYR A 113 -6.66 12.24 -8.40
C TYR A 113 -6.00 11.16 -7.53
N GLY A 114 -4.77 10.77 -7.87
CA GLY A 114 -4.01 9.77 -7.11
C GLY A 114 -3.73 10.18 -5.66
N THR A 115 -3.38 11.45 -5.43
CA THR A 115 -3.16 11.99 -4.09
C THR A 115 -4.45 11.98 -3.26
N VAL A 116 -5.56 12.40 -3.86
CA VAL A 116 -6.87 12.45 -3.18
C VAL A 116 -7.36 11.06 -2.84
N ILE A 117 -7.36 10.13 -3.80
CA ILE A 117 -7.89 8.78 -3.57
C ILE A 117 -7.01 7.98 -2.61
N GLY A 118 -5.68 8.06 -2.75
CA GLY A 118 -4.74 7.43 -1.83
C GLY A 118 -4.82 8.04 -0.43
N GLY A 119 -4.90 9.36 -0.34
CA GLY A 119 -5.05 10.09 0.92
C GLY A 119 -6.35 9.74 1.64
N ALA A 120 -7.49 9.79 0.94
CA ALA A 120 -8.78 9.40 1.49
C ALA A 120 -8.79 7.95 1.98
N ALA A 121 -8.17 7.04 1.22
CA ALA A 121 -8.06 5.64 1.61
C ALA A 121 -7.25 5.44 2.89
N MET A 122 -6.11 6.14 3.04
CA MET A 122 -5.28 6.03 4.26
C MET A 122 -5.91 6.73 5.47
N ILE A 123 -6.64 7.84 5.27
CA ILE A 123 -7.47 8.42 6.34
C ILE A 123 -8.55 7.41 6.78
N GLY A 124 -9.22 6.76 5.83
CA GLY A 124 -10.18 5.70 6.11
C GLY A 124 -9.54 4.53 6.86
N ALA A 125 -8.33 4.11 6.46
CA ALA A 125 -7.57 3.07 7.14
C ALA A 125 -7.23 3.43 8.60
N ALA A 126 -6.78 4.67 8.83
CA ALA A 126 -6.46 5.17 10.16
C ALA A 126 -7.70 5.18 11.08
N VAL A 127 -8.84 5.67 10.58
CA VAL A 127 -10.12 5.65 11.31
C VAL A 127 -10.55 4.21 11.60
N ALA A 128 -10.51 3.34 10.59
CA ALA A 128 -10.85 1.93 10.73
C ALA A 128 -9.94 1.19 11.74
N ALA A 129 -8.65 1.50 11.78
CA ALA A 129 -7.73 0.94 12.75
C ALA A 129 -8.14 1.30 14.19
N ILE A 130 -8.46 2.58 14.45
CA ILE A 130 -8.85 3.07 15.78
C ILE A 130 -10.24 2.54 16.20
N VAL A 131 -11.18 2.46 15.27
CA VAL A 131 -12.56 2.07 15.56
C VAL A 131 -12.72 0.56 15.59
N GLY A 132 -12.18 -0.16 14.61
CA GLY A 132 -12.42 -1.58 14.37
C GLY A 132 -11.36 -2.54 14.93
N LEU A 133 -10.10 -2.13 15.09
CA LEU A 133 -9.00 -3.01 15.52
C LEU A 133 -8.58 -2.79 16.99
N ARG A 134 -9.55 -2.50 17.87
CA ARG A 134 -9.29 -2.07 19.26
C ARG A 134 -8.63 -3.11 20.16
N ARG A 135 -8.60 -4.38 19.77
CA ARG A 135 -7.98 -5.46 20.54
C ARG A 135 -7.18 -6.41 19.64
N PRO A 136 -5.88 -6.63 19.93
CA PRO A 136 -5.07 -5.92 20.94
C PRO A 136 -4.81 -4.45 20.55
N PRO A 137 -4.58 -3.52 21.50
CA PRO A 137 -4.31 -2.11 21.21
C PRO A 137 -3.11 -1.87 20.27
N SER A 138 -2.14 -2.79 20.29
CA SER A 138 -1.01 -2.77 19.37
C SER A 138 -1.45 -2.89 17.90
N ALA A 139 -2.52 -3.63 17.60
CA ALA A 139 -3.03 -3.76 16.24
C ALA A 139 -3.56 -2.42 15.69
N ALA A 140 -4.33 -1.69 16.50
CA ALA A 140 -4.79 -0.34 16.16
C ALA A 140 -3.62 0.64 15.99
N ALA A 141 -2.63 0.59 16.88
CA ALA A 141 -1.44 1.45 16.81
C ALA A 141 -0.62 1.18 15.55
N GLU A 142 -0.41 -0.08 15.20
CA GLU A 142 0.29 -0.48 13.97
C GLU A 142 -0.46 -0.04 12.71
N GLY A 143 -1.77 -0.29 12.65
CA GLY A 143 -2.59 0.14 11.52
C GLY A 143 -2.62 1.66 11.34
N LEU A 144 -2.75 2.42 12.44
CA LEU A 144 -2.69 3.88 12.43
C LEU A 144 -1.31 4.37 11.99
N ALA A 145 -0.23 3.85 12.59
CA ALA A 145 1.13 4.26 12.29
C ALA A 145 1.50 3.96 10.83
N GLY A 146 1.10 2.80 10.31
CA GLY A 146 1.30 2.46 8.91
C GLY A 146 0.50 3.35 7.96
N ALA A 147 -0.77 3.66 8.25
CA ALA A 147 -1.57 4.56 7.43
C ALA A 147 -1.00 5.99 7.40
N VAL A 148 -0.61 6.52 8.57
CA VAL A 148 0.07 7.83 8.67
C VAL A 148 1.41 7.80 7.96
N GLY A 149 2.18 6.72 8.08
CA GLY A 149 3.45 6.55 7.38
C GLY A 149 3.30 6.62 5.85
N VAL A 150 2.28 5.96 5.28
CA VAL A 150 1.97 6.07 3.84
C VAL A 150 1.59 7.50 3.46
N LEU A 151 0.75 8.19 4.26
CA LEU A 151 0.40 9.59 4.01
C LEU A 151 1.64 10.49 3.99
N LEU A 152 2.52 10.35 4.98
CA LEU A 152 3.75 11.14 5.06
C LEU A 152 4.67 10.84 3.88
N CYS A 153 4.87 9.57 3.52
CA CYS A 153 5.67 9.19 2.35
C CYS A 153 5.06 9.75 1.05
N GLY A 154 3.73 9.72 0.93
CA GLY A 154 2.99 10.22 -0.23
C GLY A 154 2.88 11.75 -0.31
N LEU A 155 3.15 12.48 0.78
CA LEU A 155 3.22 13.95 0.81
C LEU A 155 4.66 14.45 0.61
N VAL A 156 5.66 13.64 0.97
CA VAL A 156 7.10 13.94 0.80
C VAL A 156 7.54 13.72 -0.67
N VAL A 157 6.66 13.93 -1.65
CA VAL A 157 6.90 13.59 -3.06
C VAL A 157 8.19 14.23 -3.61
N SER A 158 9.09 13.33 -3.98
CA SER A 158 10.14 13.35 -5.01
C SER A 158 10.72 14.71 -5.39
N GLY A 159 11.55 15.26 -4.52
CA GLY A 159 12.64 16.12 -4.98
C GLY A 159 13.87 15.27 -5.29
N GLU A 160 14.67 15.67 -6.28
CA GLU A 160 16.02 15.14 -6.45
C GLU A 160 16.89 15.49 -5.22
N GLY A 161 17.91 14.65 -4.98
CA GLY A 161 18.88 14.85 -3.90
C GLY A 161 18.91 13.74 -2.85
N SER A 162 19.70 13.97 -1.81
CA SER A 162 19.92 13.04 -0.70
C SER A 162 19.53 13.66 0.64
N TRP A 163 19.21 12.79 1.59
CA TRP A 163 19.14 13.13 3.01
C TRP A 163 20.18 12.27 3.74
N GLY A 164 21.31 12.89 4.07
CA GLY A 164 22.46 12.17 4.62
C GLY A 164 23.01 11.15 3.60
N PRO A 165 23.21 9.87 3.98
CA PRO A 165 23.90 8.89 3.15
C PRO A 165 23.03 8.26 2.04
N LEU A 166 21.71 8.44 2.10
CA LEU A 166 20.78 7.82 1.16
C LEU A 166 20.07 8.87 0.29
N SER A 167 19.72 8.48 -0.94
CA SER A 167 18.84 9.29 -1.78
C SER A 167 17.46 9.47 -1.11
N ARG A 168 16.78 10.57 -1.43
CA ARG A 168 15.39 10.80 -0.98
C ARG A 168 14.46 9.67 -1.41
N THR A 169 14.66 9.16 -2.63
CA THR A 169 13.95 7.99 -3.15
C THR A 169 14.17 6.75 -2.27
N ALA A 170 15.41 6.48 -1.84
CA ALA A 170 15.68 5.35 -0.97
C ALA A 170 15.01 5.49 0.40
N TRP A 171 15.00 6.70 0.99
CA TRP A 171 14.25 6.96 2.22
C TRP A 171 12.74 6.75 2.04
N LEU A 172 12.19 7.17 0.91
CA LEU A 172 10.78 6.97 0.59
C LEU A 172 10.43 5.48 0.51
N HIS A 173 11.24 4.66 -0.18
CA HIS A 173 11.00 3.22 -0.26
C HIS A 173 11.12 2.52 1.10
N LEU A 174 12.09 2.92 1.93
CA LEU A 174 12.24 2.38 3.28
C LEU A 174 11.07 2.78 4.19
N GLY A 175 10.61 4.03 4.11
CA GLY A 175 9.43 4.51 4.83
C GLY A 175 8.15 3.78 4.42
N LEU A 176 7.95 3.58 3.11
CA LEU A 176 6.83 2.80 2.58
C LEU A 176 6.92 1.33 3.01
N SER A 177 8.12 0.75 3.04
CA SER A 177 8.34 -0.62 3.49
C SER A 177 7.89 -0.81 4.94
N ALA A 178 8.36 0.06 5.85
CA ALA A 178 7.94 0.05 7.24
C ALA A 178 6.42 0.25 7.38
N SER A 179 5.84 1.16 6.60
CA SER A 179 4.41 1.44 6.61
C SER A 179 3.58 0.24 6.14
N CYS A 180 4.00 -0.44 5.08
CA CYS A 180 3.36 -1.67 4.58
C CYS A 180 3.41 -2.79 5.61
N ALA A 181 4.56 -2.95 6.28
CA ALA A 181 4.72 -3.94 7.35
C ALA A 181 3.73 -3.66 8.49
N LEU A 182 3.67 -2.42 8.98
CA LEU A 182 2.76 -2.00 10.06
C LEU A 182 1.27 -2.16 9.68
N LEU A 183 0.90 -1.78 8.46
CA LEU A 183 -0.46 -1.98 7.95
C LEU A 183 -0.83 -3.46 7.92
N ALA A 184 0.09 -4.33 7.52
CA ALA A 184 -0.17 -5.76 7.49
C ALA A 184 -0.22 -6.39 8.88
N THR A 185 0.71 -6.03 9.78
CA THR A 185 0.70 -6.56 11.15
C THR A 185 -0.55 -6.12 11.91
N GLY A 186 -1.01 -4.88 11.71
CA GLY A 186 -2.27 -4.37 12.28
C GLY A 186 -3.46 -5.24 11.90
N LEU A 187 -3.63 -5.58 10.62
CA LEU A 187 -4.70 -6.47 10.17
C LEU A 187 -4.51 -7.92 10.61
N LEU A 188 -3.28 -8.45 10.57
CA LEU A 188 -3.01 -9.83 10.97
C LEU A 188 -3.28 -10.07 12.47
N ARG A 189 -3.07 -9.05 13.31
CA ARG A 189 -3.28 -9.12 14.76
C ARG A 189 -4.69 -8.73 15.19
N GLY A 190 -5.30 -7.77 14.50
CA GLY A 190 -6.59 -7.17 14.89
C GLY A 190 -7.81 -7.75 14.19
N ALA A 191 -7.66 -8.34 13.00
CA ALA A 191 -8.81 -8.89 12.28
C ALA A 191 -9.17 -10.30 12.80
N PRO A 192 -10.47 -10.61 13.02
CA PRO A 192 -10.90 -11.97 13.30
C PRO A 192 -10.51 -12.91 12.13
N SER A 193 -10.24 -14.18 12.43
CA SER A 193 -9.95 -15.19 11.41
C SER A 193 -11.24 -15.56 10.71
N GLU A 194 -11.35 -15.26 9.43
CA GLU A 194 -12.38 -15.87 8.58
C GLU A 194 -11.84 -17.25 8.17
N GLY A 195 -12.32 -18.29 8.86
CA GLY A 195 -12.03 -19.70 8.57
C GLY A 195 -12.96 -20.26 7.50
#